data_AF-A0A091NRK1-F1
#
_entry.id   AF-A0A091NRK1-F1
#
_cell.length_a   1.000
_cell.length_b   1.000
_cell.length_c   1.000
_cell.angle_alpha   90.00
_cell.angle_beta   90.00
_cell.angle_gamma   90.00
#
_symmetry.space_group_name_H-M   'P 1'
#
loop_
_entity.id
_entity.type
_entity.pdbx_description
1 polymer ?
#
loop_
_entity_poly.entity_id
_entity_poly.type
_entity_poly.pdbx_seq_one_letter_code
_entity_poly.pdbx_strand_id
1 'polypeptide(L)'
;FDKWTDGQRRRILVDLLERCSPSQQKFCAKQLQDRVPTEALDFTTQLPRVLSLYIFSFLDPRSLCRCAQVSWYWKYLSELDQLWMLKCLRFGWYINFTPTPFEQGIWKKHYIEMVKELRVTRPKTPSKDEFVVIDVQPVRSNIPEAKFSVLGRRTNKEKKVLPPWRSSDRHPTDTIRFNYLDNYDP
;
A
#
# COMPACT_ATOMS: atom_id res chain seq x y z
N PHE A 1 -27.45 14.36 -24.53
CA PHE A 1 -26.93 13.80 -23.27
C PHE A 1 -26.83 14.86 -22.16
N ASP A 2 -26.45 16.11 -22.48
CA ASP A 2 -26.15 17.16 -21.48
C ASP A 2 -27.32 17.61 -20.62
N LYS A 3 -28.55 17.52 -21.13
CA LYS A 3 -29.77 17.88 -20.38
C LYS A 3 -30.29 16.77 -19.45
N TRP A 4 -29.68 15.59 -19.48
CA TRP A 4 -30.15 14.42 -18.72
C TRP A 4 -29.47 14.33 -17.36
N THR A 5 -30.17 13.81 -16.36
CA THR A 5 -29.59 13.50 -15.05
C THR A 5 -28.65 12.30 -15.14
N ASP A 6 -27.73 12.15 -14.18
CA ASP A 6 -26.81 11.01 -14.13
C ASP A 6 -27.56 9.67 -14.09
N GLY A 7 -28.66 9.59 -13.34
CA GLY A 7 -29.52 8.40 -13.31
C GLY A 7 -30.15 8.06 -14.66
N GLN A 8 -30.60 9.07 -15.42
CA GLN A 8 -31.13 8.87 -16.78
C GLN A 8 -30.04 8.40 -17.75
N ARG A 9 -28.84 8.98 -17.65
CA ARG A 9 -27.67 8.59 -18.45
C ARG A 9 -27.22 7.15 -18.16
N ARG A 10 -27.18 6.73 -16.89
CA ARG A 10 -26.85 5.33 -16.53
C ARG A 10 -27.91 4.36 -17.03
N ARG A 11 -29.20 4.70 -16.87
CA ARG A 11 -30.30 3.84 -17.32
C ARG A 11 -30.24 3.55 -18.81
N ILE A 12 -30.06 4.58 -19.65
CA ILE A 12 -29.99 4.36 -21.10
C ILE A 12 -28.77 3.52 -21.51
N LEU A 13 -27.65 3.63 -20.80
CA LEU A 13 -26.46 2.83 -21.08
C LEU A 13 -26.69 1.35 -20.75
N VAL A 14 -27.37 1.06 -19.64
CA VAL A 14 -27.76 -0.31 -19.26
C VAL A 14 -28.75 -0.87 -20.28
N ASP A 15 -29.83 -0.15 -20.59
CA ASP A 15 -30.85 -0.58 -21.55
C ASP A 15 -30.26 -0.86 -22.94
N LEU A 16 -29.26 -0.06 -23.36
CA LEU A 16 -28.56 -0.27 -24.63
C LEU A 16 -27.68 -1.52 -24.59
N LEU A 17 -26.91 -1.72 -23.52
CA LEU A 17 -26.03 -2.89 -23.37
C LEU A 17 -26.81 -4.20 -23.29
N GLU A 18 -27.99 -4.21 -22.66
CA GLU A 18 -28.87 -5.39 -22.56
C GLU A 18 -29.42 -5.83 -23.93
N ARG A 19 -29.55 -4.89 -24.86
CA ARG A 19 -30.00 -5.17 -26.25
C ARG A 19 -28.85 -5.55 -27.18
N CYS A 20 -27.60 -5.35 -26.77
CA CYS A 20 -26.43 -5.73 -27.54
C CYS A 20 -26.21 -7.24 -27.52
N SER A 21 -25.73 -7.80 -28.63
CA SER A 21 -25.26 -9.18 -28.68
C SER A 21 -23.99 -9.38 -27.84
N PRO A 22 -23.61 -10.63 -27.50
CA PRO A 22 -22.38 -10.88 -26.76
C PRO A 22 -21.11 -10.36 -27.45
N SER A 23 -21.06 -10.32 -28.79
CA SER A 23 -19.92 -9.75 -29.53
C SER A 23 -19.88 -8.22 -29.42
N GLN A 24 -21.02 -7.55 -29.47
CA GLN A 24 -21.13 -6.10 -29.28
C GLN A 24 -20.80 -5.68 -27.84
N GLN A 25 -21.27 -6.44 -26.84
CA GLN A 25 -20.92 -6.20 -25.44
C GLN A 25 -19.40 -6.34 -25.22
N LYS A 26 -18.75 -7.36 -25.79
CA LYS A 26 -17.28 -7.50 -25.78
C LYS A 26 -16.57 -6.32 -26.43
N PHE A 27 -17.09 -5.83 -27.56
CA PHE A 27 -16.58 -4.63 -28.21
C PHE A 27 -16.68 -3.40 -27.29
N CYS A 28 -17.83 -3.17 -26.67
CA CYS A 28 -18.04 -2.08 -25.70
C CYS A 28 -17.09 -2.20 -24.50
N ALA A 29 -16.92 -3.40 -23.95
CA ALA A 29 -15.99 -3.67 -22.85
C ALA A 29 -14.54 -3.29 -23.23
N LYS A 30 -14.09 -3.68 -24.43
CA LYS A 30 -12.77 -3.28 -24.95
C LYS A 30 -12.64 -1.76 -25.10
N GLN A 31 -13.63 -1.10 -25.70
CA GLN A 31 -13.63 0.35 -25.86
C GLN A 31 -13.62 1.12 -24.53
N LEU A 32 -14.23 0.57 -23.49
CA LEU A 32 -14.19 1.14 -22.15
C LEU A 32 -12.83 0.92 -21.49
N GLN A 33 -12.28 -0.29 -21.59
CA GLN A 33 -10.96 -0.63 -21.04
C GLN A 33 -9.82 0.20 -21.67
N ASP A 34 -9.92 0.51 -22.96
CA ASP A 34 -8.95 1.36 -23.67
C ASP A 34 -9.00 2.84 -23.23
N ARG A 35 -10.13 3.32 -22.69
CA ARG A 35 -10.36 4.74 -22.34
C ARG A 35 -10.34 5.02 -20.85
N VAL A 36 -10.68 4.04 -20.02
CA VAL A 36 -10.74 4.17 -18.56
C VAL A 36 -9.56 3.41 -17.99
N PRO A 37 -8.58 4.10 -17.36
CA PRO A 37 -7.48 3.43 -16.67
C PRO A 37 -8.05 2.42 -15.67
N THR A 38 -7.54 1.19 -15.69
CA THR A 38 -7.95 0.20 -14.69
C THR A 38 -7.31 0.59 -13.35
N GLU A 39 -8.11 1.18 -12.47
CA GLU A 39 -7.69 1.48 -11.10
C GLU A 39 -7.54 0.20 -10.28
N ALA A 40 -6.56 0.15 -9.38
CA ALA A 40 -6.31 -0.98 -8.46
C ALA A 40 -6.07 -2.35 -9.13
N LEU A 41 -5.44 -2.36 -10.30
CA LEU A 41 -5.04 -3.60 -10.96
C LEU A 41 -4.02 -4.38 -10.12
N ASP A 42 -4.30 -5.67 -9.90
CA ASP A 42 -3.33 -6.57 -9.24
C ASP A 42 -2.17 -6.87 -10.20
N PHE A 43 -1.06 -6.16 -10.03
CA PHE A 43 0.13 -6.31 -10.85
C PHE A 43 0.66 -7.75 -10.88
N THR A 44 0.41 -8.55 -9.83
CA THR A 44 0.90 -9.93 -9.76
C THR A 44 0.22 -10.83 -10.79
N THR A 45 -0.96 -10.45 -11.27
CA THR A 45 -1.72 -11.16 -12.32
C THR A 45 -1.36 -10.71 -13.74
N GLN A 46 -0.72 -9.55 -13.87
CA GLN A 46 -0.41 -8.93 -15.15
C GLN A 46 1.05 -9.13 -15.54
N LEU A 47 1.94 -9.12 -14.55
CA LEU A 47 3.37 -9.27 -14.76
C LEU A 47 3.78 -10.74 -14.68
N PRO A 48 4.78 -11.17 -15.48
CA PRO A 48 5.47 -12.44 -15.25
C PRO A 48 5.92 -12.57 -13.80
N ARG A 49 5.77 -13.78 -13.23
CA ARG A 49 6.07 -14.08 -11.82
C ARG A 49 7.43 -13.55 -11.35
N VAL A 50 8.45 -13.61 -12.21
CA VAL A 50 9.81 -13.11 -11.89
C VAL A 50 9.81 -11.62 -11.54
N LEU A 51 9.07 -10.79 -12.30
CA LEU A 51 8.99 -9.34 -12.03
C LEU A 51 8.19 -9.06 -10.76
N SER A 52 7.10 -9.80 -10.53
CA SER A 52 6.32 -9.70 -9.29
C SER A 52 7.18 -10.01 -8.06
N LEU A 53 8.02 -11.04 -8.14
CA LEU A 53 8.94 -11.41 -7.06
C LEU A 53 10.10 -10.42 -6.91
N TYR A 54 10.58 -9.84 -8.00
CA TYR A 54 11.54 -8.75 -7.94
C TYR A 54 10.95 -7.54 -7.18
N ILE A 55 9.72 -7.14 -7.48
CA ILE A 55 9.02 -6.07 -6.73
C ILE A 55 8.89 -6.42 -5.25
N PHE A 56 8.45 -7.64 -4.93
CA PHE A 56 8.35 -8.11 -3.54
C PHE A 56 9.71 -8.18 -2.82
N SER A 57 10.82 -8.37 -3.53
CA SER A 57 12.15 -8.44 -2.91
C SER A 57 12.54 -7.14 -2.19
N PHE A 58 12.07 -5.99 -2.69
CA PHE A 58 12.27 -4.66 -2.08
C PHE A 58 11.42 -4.41 -0.84
N LEU A 59 10.39 -5.22 -0.60
CA LEU A 59 9.52 -5.05 0.56
C LEU A 59 10.18 -5.62 1.81
N ASP A 60 10.02 -4.92 2.91
CA ASP A 60 10.46 -5.40 4.21
C ASP A 60 9.61 -6.59 4.72
N PRO A 61 10.13 -7.39 5.68
CA PRO A 61 9.40 -8.53 6.23
C PRO A 61 7.98 -8.20 6.72
N ARG A 62 7.76 -7.03 7.31
CA ARG A 62 6.42 -6.62 7.78
C ARG A 62 5.50 -6.29 6.63
N SER A 63 5.99 -5.59 5.61
CA SER A 63 5.26 -5.32 4.36
C SER A 63 4.91 -6.62 3.63
N LEU A 64 5.82 -7.58 3.55
CA LEU A 64 5.51 -8.92 3.00
C LEU A 64 4.40 -9.63 3.78
N CYS A 65 4.42 -9.55 5.12
CA CYS A 65 3.34 -10.08 5.96
C CYS A 65 1.99 -9.37 5.72
N ARG A 66 1.99 -8.09 5.32
CA ARG A 66 0.76 -7.39 4.89
C ARG A 66 0.34 -7.82 3.49
N CYS A 67 1.27 -8.00 2.55
CA CYS A 67 1.00 -8.55 1.22
C CYS A 67 0.29 -9.91 1.31
N ALA A 68 0.71 -10.77 2.24
CA ALA A 68 0.08 -12.06 2.47
C ALA A 68 -1.41 -12.00 2.88
N GLN A 69 -1.93 -10.83 3.24
CA GLN A 69 -3.33 -10.62 3.63
C GLN A 69 -4.20 -10.14 2.46
N VAL A 70 -3.64 -9.88 1.28
CA VAL A 70 -4.37 -9.35 0.11
C VAL A 70 -5.15 -10.44 -0.61
N SER A 71 -4.50 -11.56 -0.93
CA SER A 71 -5.12 -12.72 -1.59
C SER A 71 -4.31 -13.99 -1.33
N TRP A 72 -4.89 -15.16 -1.61
CA TRP A 72 -4.16 -16.43 -1.54
C TRP A 72 -2.93 -16.46 -2.45
N TYR A 73 -3.01 -15.83 -3.62
CA TYR A 73 -1.88 -15.75 -4.54
C TYR A 73 -0.77 -14.84 -4.01
N TRP A 74 -1.13 -13.70 -3.43
CA TRP A 74 -0.16 -12.82 -2.78
C TRP A 74 0.48 -13.48 -1.56
N LYS A 75 -0.29 -14.24 -0.78
CA LYS A 75 0.25 -15.07 0.30
C LYS A 75 1.28 -16.05 -0.24
N TYR A 76 0.92 -16.82 -1.26
CA TYR A 76 1.85 -17.75 -1.90
C TYR A 76 3.14 -17.05 -2.34
N LEU A 77 3.06 -15.95 -3.10
CA LEU A 77 4.23 -15.24 -3.61
C LEU A 77 5.10 -14.62 -2.49
N SER A 78 4.48 -13.96 -1.51
CA SER A 78 5.19 -13.26 -0.43
C SER A 78 5.82 -14.18 0.61
N GLU A 79 5.43 -15.45 0.65
CA GLU A 79 5.97 -16.48 1.56
C GLU A 79 7.08 -17.33 0.94
N LEU A 80 7.41 -17.12 -0.35
CA LEU A 80 8.43 -17.91 -1.03
C LEU A 80 9.83 -17.72 -0.45
N ASP A 81 10.54 -18.83 -0.35
CA ASP A 81 11.90 -18.88 0.19
C ASP A 81 12.89 -17.99 -0.55
N GLN A 82 12.72 -17.78 -1.86
CA GLN A 82 13.57 -16.87 -2.63
C GLN A 82 13.54 -15.40 -2.12
N LEU A 83 12.43 -15.00 -1.47
CA LEU A 83 12.34 -13.67 -0.85
C LEU A 83 12.98 -13.67 0.53
N TRP A 84 12.68 -14.69 1.35
CA TRP A 84 13.10 -14.74 2.75
C TRP A 84 14.57 -15.14 2.92
N MET A 85 15.11 -15.94 1.99
CA MET A 85 16.52 -16.31 1.96
C MET A 85 17.42 -15.08 1.90
N LEU A 86 17.18 -14.18 0.94
CA LEU A 86 17.96 -12.95 0.79
C LEU A 86 17.90 -12.09 2.06
N LYS A 87 16.76 -12.09 2.77
CA LYS A 87 16.58 -11.34 4.01
C LYS A 87 17.34 -11.95 5.18
N CYS A 88 17.37 -13.28 5.31
CA CYS A 88 18.20 -13.96 6.31
C CYS A 88 19.69 -13.78 6.02
N LEU A 89 20.12 -13.96 4.77
CA LEU A 89 21.52 -13.87 4.37
C LEU A 89 22.09 -12.46 4.60
N ARG A 90 21.27 -11.40 4.49
CA ARG A 90 21.67 -10.03 4.85
C ARG A 90 22.21 -9.91 6.28
N PHE A 91 21.69 -10.71 7.21
CA PHE A 91 22.12 -10.73 8.62
C PHE A 91 23.12 -11.84 8.92
N GLY A 92 23.62 -12.55 7.91
CA GLY A 92 24.49 -13.72 8.10
C GLY A 92 23.76 -14.90 8.77
N TRP A 93 22.43 -14.98 8.64
CA TRP A 93 21.66 -16.11 9.16
C TRP A 93 21.61 -17.21 8.11
N TYR A 94 22.36 -18.28 8.36
CA TYR A 94 22.48 -19.43 7.49
C TYR A 94 21.73 -20.63 8.07
N ILE A 95 21.08 -21.39 7.19
CA ILE A 95 20.51 -22.69 7.54
C ILE A 95 21.64 -23.73 7.46
N ASN A 96 21.74 -24.58 8.48
CA ASN A 96 22.76 -25.62 8.62
C ASN A 96 22.43 -26.94 7.89
N PHE A 97 21.37 -26.95 7.09
CA PHE A 97 20.93 -28.07 6.27
C PHE A 97 20.49 -27.57 4.90
N THR A 98 20.37 -28.48 3.93
CA THR A 98 19.87 -28.16 2.59
C THR A 98 18.37 -28.44 2.54
N PRO A 99 17.52 -27.41 2.39
CA PRO A 99 16.09 -27.59 2.13
C PRO A 99 15.82 -28.55 0.99
N THR A 100 14.84 -29.43 1.16
CA THR A 100 14.34 -30.21 0.04
C THR A 100 13.50 -29.31 -0.88
N PRO A 101 13.40 -29.60 -2.19
CA PRO A 101 12.60 -28.80 -3.12
C PRO A 101 11.09 -28.73 -2.79
N PHE A 102 10.61 -29.64 -1.93
CA PHE A 102 9.20 -29.76 -1.56
C PHE A 102 8.83 -28.97 -0.30
N GLU A 103 9.83 -28.56 0.47
CA GLU A 103 9.61 -27.77 1.67
C GLU A 103 9.49 -26.29 1.30
N GLN A 104 8.40 -25.65 1.72
CA GLN A 104 8.13 -24.24 1.44
C GLN A 104 8.16 -23.41 2.72
N GLY A 105 8.70 -22.20 2.61
CA GLY A 105 8.70 -21.20 3.67
C GLY A 105 9.67 -21.52 4.80
N ILE A 106 10.70 -22.35 4.56
CA ILE A 106 11.74 -22.65 5.54
C ILE A 106 12.47 -21.37 5.96
N TRP A 107 12.85 -20.54 4.98
CA TRP A 107 13.58 -19.31 5.25
C TRP A 107 12.72 -18.29 6.01
N LYS A 108 11.40 -18.25 5.73
CA LYS A 108 10.47 -17.43 6.52
C LYS A 108 10.39 -17.90 7.97
N LYS A 109 10.29 -19.21 8.21
CA LYS A 109 10.27 -19.79 9.56
C LYS A 109 11.57 -19.49 10.30
N HIS A 110 12.71 -19.70 9.64
CA HIS A 110 14.03 -19.41 10.20
C HIS A 110 14.18 -17.92 10.53
N TYR A 111 13.75 -17.02 9.64
CA TYR A 111 13.73 -15.57 9.92
C TYR A 111 12.96 -15.25 11.20
N ILE A 112 11.76 -15.81 11.37
CA ILE A 112 10.93 -15.59 12.55
C ILE A 112 11.61 -16.12 13.82
N GLU A 113 12.28 -17.27 13.73
CA GLU A 113 13.05 -17.86 14.83
C GLU A 113 14.21 -16.96 15.27
N MET A 114 15.05 -16.53 14.33
CA MET A 114 16.18 -15.63 14.60
C MET A 114 15.73 -14.29 15.21
N VAL A 115 14.62 -13.72 14.71
CA VAL A 115 14.04 -12.49 15.29
C VAL A 115 13.59 -12.70 16.74
N LYS A 116 13.03 -13.88 17.07
CA LYS A 116 12.61 -14.21 18.44
C LYS A 116 13.81 -14.36 19.37
N GLU A 117 14.89 -15.00 18.91
CA GLU A 117 16.12 -15.17 19.69
C GLU A 117 16.77 -13.84 20.06
N LEU A 118 16.72 -12.87 19.14
CA LEU A 118 17.26 -11.52 19.37
C LEU A 118 16.46 -10.68 20.37
N ARG A 119 15.37 -11.21 20.97
CA ARG A 119 14.49 -10.50 21.92
C ARG A 119 14.08 -9.11 21.44
N VAL A 120 13.85 -8.94 20.14
CA VAL A 120 13.42 -7.67 19.55
C VAL A 120 12.16 -7.20 20.28
N THR A 121 12.26 -6.13 21.07
CA THR A 121 11.14 -5.60 21.86
C THR A 121 10.03 -5.11 20.96
N ARG A 122 8.77 -5.19 21.43
CA ARG A 122 7.63 -4.59 20.73
C ARG A 122 7.92 -3.11 20.45
N PRO A 123 7.49 -2.57 19.30
CA PRO A 123 7.75 -1.20 18.94
C PRO A 123 7.05 -0.33 19.99
N LYS A 124 7.82 0.50 20.70
CA LYS A 124 7.22 1.66 21.35
C LYS A 124 6.78 2.56 20.21
N THR A 125 5.48 2.57 19.91
CA THR A 125 4.91 3.75 19.25
C THR A 125 5.25 4.92 20.15
N PRO A 126 6.09 5.89 19.71
CA PRO A 126 6.23 7.12 20.47
C PRO A 126 4.83 7.69 20.68
N SER A 127 4.57 8.19 21.89
CA SER A 127 3.29 8.87 22.12
C SER A 127 3.18 10.02 21.11
N LYS A 128 1.95 10.40 20.75
CA LYS A 128 1.74 11.52 19.81
C LYS A 128 2.43 12.83 20.25
N ASP A 129 2.82 12.92 21.53
CA ASP A 129 3.47 14.07 22.14
C ASP A 129 5.00 14.09 21.92
N GLU A 130 5.63 12.96 21.55
CA GLU A 130 7.09 12.88 21.28
C GLU A 130 7.47 13.21 19.83
N PHE A 131 6.50 13.32 18.93
CA PHE A 131 6.74 13.60 17.51
C PHE A 131 6.89 15.12 17.26
N VAL A 132 7.98 15.70 17.78
CA VAL A 132 8.34 17.11 17.49
C VAL A 132 9.20 17.14 16.23
N VAL A 133 8.55 17.30 15.08
CA VAL A 133 9.26 17.71 13.86
C VAL A 133 9.66 19.18 14.06
N ILE A 134 10.96 19.48 13.98
CA ILE A 134 11.47 20.86 14.03
C ILE A 134 10.79 21.64 12.91
N ASP A 135 10.06 22.70 13.26
CA ASP A 135 9.48 23.63 12.29
C ASP A 135 10.60 24.21 11.43
N VAL A 136 10.80 23.65 10.24
CA VAL A 136 11.66 24.27 9.22
C VAL A 136 10.91 25.50 8.72
N GLN A 137 11.31 26.66 9.24
CA GLN A 137 10.78 27.95 8.79
C GLN A 137 11.00 28.09 7.27
N PRO A 138 9.97 28.43 6.50
CA PRO A 138 10.14 28.69 5.08
C PRO A 138 11.05 29.91 4.91
N VAL A 139 12.06 29.79 4.05
CA VAL A 139 12.88 30.92 3.61
C VAL A 139 11.94 31.97 3.01
N ARG A 140 11.95 33.18 3.58
CA ARG A 140 11.12 34.30 3.12
C ARG A 140 11.52 34.68 1.70
N SER A 141 10.77 34.24 0.70
CA SER A 141 10.71 34.93 -0.59
C SER A 141 9.79 36.13 -0.43
N ASN A 142 10.34 37.32 -0.68
CA ASN A 142 9.60 38.58 -0.61
C ASN A 142 8.67 38.71 -1.83
N ILE A 143 7.42 38.26 -1.68
CA ILE A 143 6.31 38.70 -2.55
C ILE A 143 5.12 39.01 -1.63
N PRO A 144 4.56 40.23 -1.67
CA PRO A 144 3.40 40.57 -0.86
C PRO A 144 2.14 40.11 -1.62
N GLU A 145 1.20 39.45 -0.95
CA GLU A 145 -0.22 39.87 -0.96
C GLU A 145 -1.17 38.98 -0.13
N ALA A 146 -2.10 39.70 0.50
CA ALA A 146 -3.39 39.31 1.06
C ALA A 146 -3.45 38.21 2.16
N LYS A 147 -3.43 38.69 3.41
CA LYS A 147 -4.00 37.99 4.57
C LYS A 147 -5.50 37.80 4.40
N PHE A 148 -5.98 36.56 4.44
CA PHE A 148 -7.32 36.27 4.99
C PHE A 148 -7.15 35.62 6.36
N SER A 149 -7.43 36.41 7.39
CA SER A 149 -7.56 35.98 8.77
C SER A 149 -8.88 35.25 8.96
N VAL A 150 -8.85 34.03 9.52
CA VAL A 150 -9.98 33.53 10.33
C VAL A 150 -9.44 33.02 11.66
N LEU A 151 -9.80 33.76 12.68
CA LEU A 151 -9.52 33.55 14.10
C LEU A 151 -10.50 32.49 14.66
N GLY A 152 -9.93 31.45 15.27
CA GLY A 152 -10.45 30.81 16.49
C GLY A 152 -11.67 29.87 16.39
N ARG A 153 -11.49 28.63 16.88
CA ARG A 153 -12.14 28.14 18.12
C ARG A 153 -11.78 26.68 18.38
N ARG A 154 -11.20 26.43 19.56
CA ARG A 154 -11.26 25.13 20.22
C ARG A 154 -12.70 24.93 20.71
N THR A 155 -13.42 23.97 20.15
CA THR A 155 -14.67 23.45 20.74
C THR A 155 -14.79 21.96 20.47
N ASN A 156 -14.98 21.23 21.57
CA ASN A 156 -15.55 19.89 21.80
C ASN A 156 -15.64 18.85 20.67
N LYS A 157 -15.26 17.63 21.07
CA LYS A 157 -15.48 16.35 20.40
C LYS A 157 -16.97 16.12 20.11
N GLU A 158 -17.40 16.39 18.89
CA GLU A 158 -18.54 15.72 18.28
C GLU A 158 -18.05 15.03 17.01
N LYS A 159 -18.40 13.75 16.86
CA LYS A 159 -18.08 12.92 15.69
C LYS A 159 -18.87 13.43 14.49
N LYS A 160 -18.39 14.50 13.85
CA LYS A 160 -18.86 14.89 12.51
C LYS A 160 -18.39 13.81 11.54
N VAL A 161 -19.33 13.19 10.83
CA VAL A 161 -19.02 12.27 9.72
C VAL A 161 -18.26 13.11 8.68
N LEU A 162 -16.97 12.82 8.54
CA LEU A 162 -16.07 13.56 7.68
C LEU A 162 -16.34 13.19 6.21
N PRO A 163 -16.22 14.14 5.26
CA PRO A 163 -16.31 13.84 3.84
C PRO A 163 -15.24 12.81 3.41
N PRO A 164 -15.49 12.04 2.34
CA PRO A 164 -14.62 10.91 1.95
C PRO A 164 -13.22 11.33 1.50
N TRP A 165 -13.05 12.57 1.03
CA TRP A 165 -11.76 13.12 0.62
C TRP A 165 -11.10 13.88 1.78
N ARG A 166 -9.88 13.45 2.13
CA ARG A 166 -8.99 14.13 3.07
C ARG A 166 -7.95 14.93 2.27
N SER A 167 -7.60 16.13 2.73
CA SER A 167 -6.35 16.78 2.34
C SER A 167 -5.16 15.90 2.76
N SER A 168 -4.04 15.99 2.02
CA SER A 168 -2.80 15.28 2.36
C SER A 168 -2.46 15.52 3.84
N ASP A 169 -2.22 14.44 4.58
CA ASP A 169 -1.86 14.52 6.00
C ASP A 169 -0.60 15.38 6.12
N ARG A 170 -0.64 16.44 6.92
CA ARG A 170 0.52 17.30 7.15
C ARG A 170 1.62 16.57 7.92
N HIS A 171 1.27 15.48 8.61
CA HIS A 171 2.19 14.65 9.38
C HIS A 171 2.00 13.17 8.99
N PRO A 172 2.41 12.78 7.78
CA PRO A 172 2.19 11.43 7.25
C PRO A 172 2.96 10.39 8.08
N THR A 173 2.26 9.69 8.97
CA THR A 173 2.82 8.63 9.81
C THR A 173 2.81 7.25 9.14
N ASP A 174 2.18 7.14 7.96
CA ASP A 174 2.13 5.95 7.11
C ASP A 174 3.50 5.57 6.50
N THR A 175 4.43 6.52 6.46
CA THR A 175 5.83 6.32 6.06
C THR A 175 6.70 5.72 7.18
N ILE A 176 6.26 5.79 8.45
CA ILE A 176 7.00 5.25 9.59
C ILE A 176 6.89 3.72 9.59
N ARG A 177 7.87 3.08 8.96
CA ARG A 177 7.98 1.63 8.90
C ARG A 177 8.77 1.15 10.12
N PHE A 178 8.09 0.58 11.12
CA PHE A 178 8.73 -0.12 12.25
C PHE A 178 9.41 -1.41 11.77
N ASN A 179 10.53 -1.25 11.07
CA ASN A 179 11.26 -2.33 10.45
C ASN A 179 12.51 -2.62 11.29
N TYR A 180 12.35 -3.49 12.29
CA TYR A 180 13.27 -3.63 13.43
C TYR A 180 14.74 -3.90 13.08
N LEU A 181 15.00 -4.48 11.90
CA LEU A 181 16.34 -4.90 11.49
C LEU A 181 16.87 -4.13 10.27
N ASP A 182 16.06 -3.24 9.71
CA ASP A 182 16.29 -2.58 8.42
C ASP A 182 16.26 -1.04 8.58
N ASN A 183 16.35 -0.53 9.81
CA ASN A 183 16.51 0.89 10.11
C ASN A 183 17.94 1.34 9.71
N TYR A 184 18.22 1.37 8.40
CA TYR A 184 19.36 2.07 7.84
C TYR A 184 18.87 3.43 7.33
N ASP A 185 18.54 4.32 8.26
CA ASP A 185 18.81 5.76 8.15
C ASP A 185 18.55 6.43 9.52
N PRO A 186 19.40 7.40 9.92
CA PRO A 186 19.26 8.18 11.15
C PRO A 186 18.09 9.19 11.12
#